data_AF-A0A4R5K392-F1
#
_entry.id   AF-A0A4R5K392-F1
#
_cell.length_a   1.000
_cell.length_b   1.000
_cell.length_c   1.000
_cell.angle_alpha   90.00
_cell.angle_beta   90.00
_cell.angle_gamma   90.00
#
_symmetry.space_group_name_H-M   'P 1'
#
loop_
_entity.id
_entity.type
_entity.pdbx_description
1 polymer ?
#
loop_
_entity_poly.entity_id
_entity_poly.type
_entity_poly.pdbx_seq_one_letter_code
_entity_poly.pdbx_strand_id
1 'polypeptide(L)'
;MLLTDDMVHFSGQEVWGDMLGYYPDVTRKVEWTGKDFSPHSGTRIPVAAGITPYRRVYHEDGFRDLHRIEGELIYSPREGLTLPALKIMERAWI
;
A
#
# COMPACT_ATOMS: atom_id res chain seq x y z
N MET A 1 18.71 1.60 2.35
CA MET A 1 18.13 1.26 3.66
C MET A 1 16.95 0.36 3.40
N LEU A 2 16.80 -0.77 4.11
CA LEU A 2 15.65 -1.67 4.00
C LEU A 2 14.54 -1.18 4.95
N LEU A 3 13.28 -1.27 4.52
CA LEU A 3 12.11 -0.95 5.33
C LEU A 3 11.90 -2.08 6.35
N THR A 4 11.97 -1.77 7.65
CA THR A 4 11.67 -2.75 8.71
C THR A 4 10.19 -2.72 9.07
N ASP A 5 9.70 -3.79 9.69
CA ASP A 5 8.28 -3.95 10.00
C ASP A 5 7.72 -2.82 10.86
N ASP A 6 8.50 -2.33 11.81
CA ASP A 6 8.09 -1.28 12.76
C ASP A 6 8.11 0.12 12.14
N MET A 7 8.71 0.29 10.95
CA MET A 7 8.85 1.61 10.33
C MET A 7 7.55 2.09 9.69
N VAL A 8 6.69 1.18 9.24
CA VAL A 8 5.43 1.52 8.58
C VAL A 8 4.31 0.76 9.24
N HIS A 9 3.23 1.44 9.56
CA HIS A 9 1.99 0.82 9.96
C HIS A 9 0.84 1.46 9.20
N PHE A 10 0.13 0.66 8.41
CA PHE A 10 -1.11 1.08 7.77
C PHE A 10 -2.27 0.31 8.39
N SER A 11 -3.31 1.05 8.77
CA SER A 11 -4.59 0.48 9.20
C SER A 11 -5.70 1.03 8.32
N GLY A 12 -6.49 0.14 7.71
CA GLY A 12 -7.52 0.57 6.78
C GLY A 12 -8.29 -0.55 6.12
N GLN A 13 -8.74 -0.28 4.91
CA GLN A 13 -9.52 -1.19 4.10
C GLN A 13 -9.11 -1.15 2.62
N GLU A 14 -9.18 -2.31 1.99
CA GLU A 14 -9.08 -2.51 0.56
C GLU A 14 -10.48 -2.77 -0.01
N VAL A 15 -10.83 -2.12 -1.11
CA VAL A 15 -12.09 -2.34 -1.84
C VAL A 15 -11.76 -3.08 -3.13
N TRP A 16 -12.35 -4.26 -3.29
CA TRP A 16 -12.12 -5.18 -4.40
C TRP A 16 -13.39 -5.36 -5.20
N GLY A 17 -13.39 -4.98 -6.47
CA GLY A 17 -14.53 -5.13 -7.37
C GLY A 17 -14.13 -5.86 -8.65
N ASP A 18 -15.12 -6.21 -9.47
CA ASP A 18 -14.86 -6.69 -10.81
C ASP A 18 -14.95 -5.54 -11.81
N MET A 19 -14.09 -5.54 -12.84
CA MET A 19 -14.11 -4.49 -13.86
C MET A 19 -15.44 -4.38 -14.62
N LEU A 20 -16.25 -5.45 -14.63
CA LEU A 20 -17.49 -5.53 -15.39
C LEU A 20 -18.75 -5.23 -14.56
N GLY A 21 -18.62 -5.04 -13.24
CA GLY A 21 -19.72 -4.71 -12.35
C GLY A 21 -20.75 -5.83 -12.15
N TYR A 22 -20.41 -7.08 -12.44
CA TYR A 22 -21.28 -8.23 -12.22
C TYR A 22 -21.36 -8.61 -10.75
N TYR A 23 -20.37 -8.23 -9.94
CA TYR A 23 -20.31 -8.58 -8.53
C TYR A 23 -20.22 -7.33 -7.67
N PRO A 24 -20.88 -7.33 -6.49
CA PRO A 24 -20.72 -6.23 -5.54
C PRO A 24 -19.27 -6.18 -5.04
N ASP A 25 -18.79 -4.97 -4.82
CA ASP A 25 -17.51 -4.70 -4.18
C ASP A 25 -17.41 -5.45 -2.84
N VAL A 26 -16.22 -6.00 -2.59
CA VAL A 26 -15.86 -6.61 -1.32
C VAL A 26 -14.84 -5.75 -0.63
N THR A 27 -15.22 -5.26 0.55
CA THR A 27 -14.33 -4.51 1.42
C THR A 27 -13.62 -5.45 2.39
N ARG A 28 -12.30 -5.39 2.43
CA ARG A 28 -11.44 -6.17 3.33
C ARG A 28 -10.70 -5.22 4.26
N LYS A 29 -10.86 -5.39 5.57
CA LYS A 29 -10.02 -4.68 6.55
C LYS A 29 -8.61 -5.25 6.52
N VAL A 30 -7.61 -4.40 6.56
CA VAL A 30 -6.21 -4.79 6.44
C VAL A 30 -5.32 -3.99 7.37
N GLU A 31 -4.25 -4.64 7.78
CA GLU A 31 -3.13 -4.06 8.50
C GLU A 31 -1.87 -4.37 7.70
N TRP A 32 -1.06 -3.36 7.38
CA TRP A 32 0.21 -3.56 6.67
C TRP A 32 1.38 -3.07 7.50
N THR A 33 2.48 -3.81 7.44
CA THR A 33 3.76 -3.42 8.04
C THR A 33 4.88 -3.39 7.00
N GLY A 34 6.12 -3.10 7.38
CA GLY A 34 7.25 -3.08 6.44
C GLY A 34 7.35 -4.31 5.50
N LYS A 35 7.13 -5.53 6.01
CA LYS A 35 7.11 -6.79 5.22
C LYS A 35 6.10 -6.83 4.08
N ASP A 36 5.04 -6.02 4.16
CA ASP A 36 3.98 -5.95 3.16
C ASP A 36 4.38 -5.17 1.91
N PHE A 37 5.57 -4.55 1.95
CA PHE A 37 6.14 -3.77 0.87
C PHE A 37 7.45 -4.37 0.38
N SER A 38 7.60 -4.40 -0.95
CA SER A 38 8.83 -4.79 -1.62
C SER A 38 9.55 -3.54 -2.18
N PRO A 39 10.90 -3.52 -2.21
CA PRO A 39 11.63 -2.47 -2.89
C PRO A 39 11.16 -2.33 -4.33
N HIS A 40 10.81 -1.11 -4.74
CA HIS A 40 10.46 -0.81 -6.12
C HIS A 40 11.74 -0.77 -6.95
N SER A 41 12.18 -1.96 -7.37
CA SER A 41 13.38 -2.18 -8.18
C SER A 41 12.99 -2.66 -9.58
N GLY A 42 13.79 -2.28 -10.58
CA GLY A 42 13.66 -2.76 -11.97
C GLY A 42 12.84 -1.90 -12.93
N THR A 43 12.48 -0.65 -12.58
CA THR A 43 11.73 0.23 -13.49
C THR A 43 12.63 1.22 -14.24
N ARG A 44 12.28 1.56 -15.49
CA ARG A 44 12.86 2.69 -16.25
C ARG A 44 12.41 4.05 -15.70
N ILE A 45 11.81 4.08 -14.52
CA ILE A 45 11.29 5.28 -13.89
C ILE A 45 12.45 5.89 -13.10
N PRO A 46 12.89 7.12 -13.43
CA PRO A 46 13.97 7.76 -12.70
C PRO A 46 13.54 7.98 -11.25
N VAL A 47 14.29 7.37 -10.33
CA VAL A 47 14.11 7.59 -8.89
C VAL A 47 14.96 8.80 -8.50
N ALA A 48 14.35 9.78 -7.82
CA ALA A 48 15.08 10.94 -7.34
C ALA A 48 16.16 10.53 -6.33
N ALA A 49 17.32 11.18 -6.39
CA ALA A 49 18.42 10.91 -5.48
C ALA A 49 17.97 11.08 -4.01
N GLY A 50 18.27 10.09 -3.18
CA GLY A 50 17.89 10.08 -1.76
C GLY A 50 16.51 9.47 -1.45
N ILE A 51 15.72 9.10 -2.45
CA ILE A 51 14.44 8.40 -2.26
C ILE A 51 14.63 6.90 -2.52
N THR A 52 14.15 6.06 -1.61
CA THR A 52 14.05 4.61 -1.83
C THR A 52 12.58 4.23 -1.93
N PRO A 53 12.03 4.03 -3.14
CA PRO A 53 10.63 3.71 -3.33
C PRO A 53 10.33 2.26 -2.94
N TYR A 54 9.18 2.07 -2.29
CA TYR A 54 8.64 0.78 -1.92
C TYR A 54 7.25 0.62 -2.54
N ARG A 55 6.86 -0.61 -2.89
CA ARG A 55 5.54 -0.93 -3.43
C ARG A 55 4.95 -2.14 -2.74
N ARG A 56 3.64 -2.11 -2.48
CA ARG A 56 2.87 -3.33 -2.23
C ARG A 56 2.44 -3.91 -3.57
N VAL A 57 2.60 -5.22 -3.73
CA VAL A 57 2.15 -5.94 -4.93
C VAL A 57 0.87 -6.66 -4.57
N TYR A 58 -0.16 -6.42 -5.37
CA TYR A 58 -1.44 -7.10 -5.24
C TYR A 58 -1.46 -8.29 -6.21
N HIS A 59 -2.03 -9.40 -5.76
CA HIS A 59 -2.27 -10.57 -6.58
C HIS A 59 -3.78 -10.71 -6.74
N GLU A 60 -4.26 -10.51 -7.97
CA GLU A 60 -5.66 -10.70 -8.33
C GLU A 60 -6.06 -12.17 -8.08
N ASP A 61 -7.26 -12.39 -7.56
CA ASP A 61 -7.81 -13.74 -7.36
C ASP A 61 -8.46 -14.31 -8.64
N GLY A 62 -8.24 -13.63 -9.78
CA GLY A 62 -8.76 -13.97 -11.11
C GLY A 62 -10.17 -13.49 -11.38
N PHE A 63 -10.89 -12.96 -10.37
CA PHE A 63 -12.26 -12.46 -10.50
C PHE A 63 -12.42 -11.00 -10.08
N ARG A 64 -11.53 -10.49 -9.22
CA ARG A 64 -11.62 -9.14 -8.68
C ARG A 64 -10.26 -8.45 -8.70
N ASP A 65 -10.34 -7.17 -9.00
CA ASP A 65 -9.20 -6.26 -8.98
C ASP A 65 -9.34 -5.30 -7.81
N LEU A 66 -8.20 -4.81 -7.34
CA LEU A 66 -8.20 -3.77 -6.32
C LEU A 66 -8.73 -2.48 -6.97
N HIS A 67 -9.79 -1.90 -6.42
CA HIS A 67 -10.35 -0.63 -6.88
C HIS A 67 -9.83 0.56 -6.06
N ARG A 68 -9.71 0.38 -4.74
CA ARG A 68 -9.38 1.48 -3.84
C ARG A 68 -8.75 0.99 -2.54
N ILE A 69 -7.90 1.83 -1.97
CA ILE A 69 -7.42 1.71 -0.59
C ILE A 69 -7.82 2.95 0.20
N GLU A 70 -8.22 2.75 1.44
CA GLU A 70 -8.56 3.84 2.36
C GLU A 70 -8.10 3.51 3.77
N GLY A 71 -7.43 4.45 4.42
CA GLY A 71 -6.95 4.24 5.78
C GLY A 71 -5.92 5.27 6.22
N GLU A 72 -5.21 4.95 7.28
CA GLU A 72 -4.16 5.79 7.86
C GLU A 72 -2.82 5.08 7.78
N LEU A 73 -1.79 5.81 7.34
CA LEU A 73 -0.41 5.36 7.25
C LEU A 73 0.44 6.14 8.25
N ILE A 74 1.15 5.42 9.11
CA ILE A 74 2.09 5.98 10.07
C ILE A 74 3.50 5.55 9.66
N TYR A 75 4.45 6.48 9.69
CA TYR A 75 5.86 6.22 9.42
C TYR A 75 6.73 6.58 10.62
N SER A 76 7.51 5.62 11.08
CA SER A 76 8.41 5.72 12.24
C SER A 76 9.83 5.29 11.83
N PRO A 77 10.64 6.17 11.22
CA PRO A 77 11.96 5.81 10.69
C PRO A 77 12.97 5.30 11.74
N ARG A 78 12.73 5.63 13.01
CA ARG A 78 13.51 5.18 14.18
C ARG A 78 12.64 5.28 15.43
N GLU A 79 13.02 4.54 16.46
CA GLU A 79 12.37 4.58 17.76
C GLU A 79 12.33 6.02 18.31
N GLY A 80 11.17 6.41 18.86
CA GLY A 80 10.93 7.75 19.40
C GLY A 80 10.72 8.84 18.35
N LEU A 81 10.76 8.53 17.04
CA LEU A 81 10.43 9.47 15.96
C LEU A 81 9.33 8.89 15.08
N THR A 82 8.09 9.27 15.38
CA THR A 82 6.91 8.91 14.59
C THR A 82 6.35 10.15 13.92
N LEU A 83 6.16 10.09 12.61
CA LEU A 83 5.52 11.16 11.87
C LEU A 83 3.99 11.12 12.07
N PRO A 84 3.29 12.25 11.91
CA PRO A 84 1.83 12.28 11.95
C PRO A 84 1.22 11.29 10.95
N ALA A 85 0.09 10.70 11.33
CA ALA A 85 -0.65 9.80 10.45
C ALA A 85 -1.06 10.51 9.16
N LEU A 86 -0.74 9.89 8.03
CA LEU A 86 -1.14 10.31 6.71
C LEU A 86 -2.42 9.57 6.32
N LYS A 87 -3.47 10.31 5.98
CA LYS A 87 -4.70 9.72 5.43
C LYS A 87 -4.48 9.35 3.97
N ILE A 88 -4.70 8.09 3.65
CA ILE A 88 -4.63 7.55 2.29
C ILE A 88 -6.05 7.34 1.80
N MET A 89 -6.36 7.90 0.63
CA MET A 89 -7.60 7.65 -0.10
C MET A 89 -7.26 7.59 -1.58
N GLU A 90 -6.79 6.43 -2.02
CA GLU A 90 -6.23 6.26 -3.36
C GLU A 90 -7.02 5.24 -4.16
N ARG A 91 -7.30 5.58 -5.42
CA ARG A 91 -7.81 4.61 -6.40
C ARG A 91 -6.63 3.79 -6.88
N ALA A 92 -6.80 2.48 -6.93
CA ALA A 92 -5.82 1.63 -7.59
C ALA A 92 -5.94 1.87 -9.10
N TRP A 93 -4.84 2.32 -9.71
CA TRP A 93 -4.75 2.47 -11.15
C TRP A 93 -4.27 1.13 -11.71
N ILE A 94 -5.12 0.49 -12.52
CA ILE A 94 -4.79 -0.69 -13.32
C ILE A 94 -4.39 -0.24 -14.72
#